data_AF-A0A8S3EVG7-F1
#
_entry.id   AF-A0A8S3EVG7-F1
#
_cell.length_a   1.000
_cell.length_b   1.000
_cell.length_c   1.000
_cell.angle_alpha   90.00
_cell.angle_beta   90.00
_cell.angle_gamma   90.00
#
_symmetry.space_group_name_H-M   'P 1'
#
loop_
_entity.id
_entity.type
_entity.pdbx_description
1 polymer ?
#
loop_
_entity_poly.entity_id
_entity_poly.type
_entity_poly.pdbx_seq_one_letter_code
_entity_poly.pdbx_strand_id
1 'polypeptide(L)'
;MIATQDEFQILIECCICCDYLTDVRETPCCHQLFCLDCIQSWLRQSARHCPRCRSTTLTEETLTTNAVIQRFVDNAQFHCPNKLQGCPVKVLGSDLTQHKKSCPYSPDALKNQREQKLAELELKLRQYSSEKIRTKEKDNGFYDLAKAFHKEHAYDEARQCLKMIKGMQNVFNVMTLSAHIEQDDGQYDKALEIYTDIYLKAKSNLQRIELLLASG
;
A
#
# COMPACT_ATOMS: atom_id res chain seq x y z
N MET A 1 -5.30 14.99 34.74
CA MET A 1 -5.74 14.79 33.35
C MET A 1 -4.49 14.64 32.52
N ILE A 2 -4.17 13.42 32.08
CA ILE A 2 -3.04 13.19 31.17
C ILE A 2 -3.62 13.42 29.79
N ALA A 3 -3.27 14.55 29.17
CA ALA A 3 -3.61 14.78 27.76
C ALA A 3 -3.05 13.60 26.95
N THR A 4 -3.91 12.96 26.16
CA THR A 4 -3.51 11.79 25.39
C THR A 4 -2.53 12.23 24.29
N GLN A 5 -1.67 11.32 23.84
CA GLN A 5 -0.66 11.60 22.81
C GLN A 5 -1.28 12.19 21.52
N ASP A 6 -2.57 11.92 21.28
CA ASP A 6 -3.35 12.40 20.14
C ASP A 6 -3.79 13.88 20.27
N GLU A 7 -4.00 14.41 21.48
CA GLU A 7 -4.45 15.80 21.69
C GLU A 7 -3.34 16.81 21.38
N PHE A 8 -2.08 16.43 21.59
CA PHE A 8 -0.91 17.25 21.28
C PHE A 8 -0.60 17.31 19.79
N GLN A 9 -1.04 16.30 19.04
CA GLN A 9 -0.72 16.16 17.63
C GLN A 9 -1.33 17.28 16.78
N ILE A 10 -2.55 17.70 17.14
CA ILE A 10 -3.29 18.81 16.50
C ILE A 10 -2.54 20.14 16.62
N LEU A 11 -1.75 20.34 17.68
CA LEU A 11 -1.00 21.59 17.92
C LEU A 11 0.22 21.74 17.01
N ILE A 12 0.66 20.64 16.40
CA ILE A 12 1.85 20.58 15.55
C ILE A 12 1.53 20.15 14.12
N GLU A 13 0.26 20.22 13.74
CA GLU A 13 -0.22 19.97 12.38
C GLU A 13 -0.46 21.29 11.65
N CYS A 14 0.03 21.38 10.42
CA CYS A 14 -0.22 22.51 9.53
C CYS A 14 -1.59 22.34 8.87
N CYS A 15 -2.51 23.27 9.06
CA CYS A 15 -3.85 23.17 8.47
C CYS A 15 -3.91 23.43 6.95
N ILE A 16 -2.78 23.73 6.31
CA ILE A 16 -2.70 23.91 4.85
C ILE A 16 -2.37 22.56 4.16
N CYS A 17 -1.33 21.87 4.61
CA CYS A 17 -0.94 20.56 4.05
C CYS A 17 -1.52 19.36 4.79
N CYS A 18 -2.16 19.58 5.94
CA CYS A 18 -2.69 18.53 6.81
C CYS A 18 -1.61 17.51 7.22
N ASP A 19 -0.40 17.99 7.46
CA ASP A 19 0.79 17.20 7.85
C ASP A 19 1.51 17.93 9.00
N TYR A 20 2.49 17.27 9.61
CA TYR A 20 3.28 17.86 10.69
C TYR A 20 4.04 19.10 10.22
N LEU A 21 4.17 20.09 11.10
CA LEU A 21 4.87 21.33 10.81
C LEU A 21 6.34 21.09 10.42
N THR A 22 6.79 21.72 9.35
CA THR A 22 8.20 21.75 8.90
C THR A 22 8.61 23.18 8.66
N ASP A 23 9.78 23.60 9.13
CA ASP A 23 10.21 25.01 9.11
C ASP A 23 9.12 25.94 9.66
N VAL A 24 8.77 25.74 10.93
CA VAL A 24 7.62 26.35 11.59
C VAL A 24 7.66 27.88 11.50
N ARG A 25 6.57 28.45 11.01
CA ARG A 25 6.30 29.90 10.99
C ARG A 25 5.07 30.23 11.79
N GLU A 26 5.20 31.24 12.63
CA GLU A 26 4.12 31.76 13.44
C GLU A 26 3.62 33.08 12.85
N THR A 27 2.30 33.25 12.82
CA THR A 27 1.67 34.49 12.37
C THR A 27 1.55 35.49 13.52
N PRO A 28 1.92 36.77 13.33
CA PRO A 28 1.78 37.79 14.37
C PRO A 28 0.32 38.18 14.65
N CYS A 29 -0.60 37.86 13.74
CA CYS A 29 -2.00 38.28 13.84
C CYS A 29 -2.86 37.35 14.71
N CYS A 30 -2.51 36.06 14.83
CA CYS A 30 -3.28 35.10 15.63
C CYS A 30 -2.44 33.95 16.19
N HIS A 31 -1.11 34.04 16.12
CA HIS A 31 -0.18 33.06 16.69
C HIS A 31 -0.38 31.64 16.16
N GLN A 32 -0.88 31.51 14.93
CA GLN A 32 -1.06 30.21 14.29
C GLN A 32 0.21 29.77 13.60
N LEU A 33 0.44 28.45 13.64
CA LEU A 33 1.64 27.83 13.13
C LEU A 33 1.38 27.19 11.78
N PHE A 34 2.33 27.37 10.86
CA PHE A 34 2.29 26.80 9.51
C PHE A 34 3.69 26.35 9.11
N CYS A 35 3.78 25.45 8.13
CA CYS A 35 5.05 25.23 7.43
C CYS A 35 5.40 26.48 6.61
N LEU A 36 6.69 26.83 6.56
CA LEU A 36 7.17 27.97 5.76
C LEU A 36 6.63 27.93 4.32
N ASP A 37 6.87 26.83 3.60
CA ASP A 37 6.48 26.69 2.20
C ASP A 37 4.97 26.82 2.01
N CYS A 38 4.19 26.27 2.95
CA CYS A 38 2.74 26.31 2.90
C CYS A 38 2.20 27.73 3.04
N ILE A 39 2.64 28.48 4.06
CA ILE A 39 2.15 29.83 4.29
C ILE A 39 2.64 30.82 3.24
N GLN A 40 3.87 30.67 2.74
CA GLN A 40 4.36 31.47 1.62
C GLN A 40 3.56 31.22 0.34
N SER A 41 3.34 29.94 -0.01
CA SER A 41 2.54 29.59 -1.19
C SER A 41 1.13 30.16 -1.09
N TRP A 42 0.50 30.08 0.08
CA TRP A 42 -0.83 30.66 0.33
C TRP A 42 -0.88 32.18 0.11
N LEU A 43 0.08 32.91 0.70
CA LEU A 43 0.16 34.37 0.59
C LEU A 43 0.45 34.84 -0.84
N ARG A 44 1.16 34.05 -1.64
CA ARG A 44 1.45 34.34 -3.05
C ARG A 44 0.29 34.01 -3.99
N GLN A 45 -0.38 32.88 -3.78
CA GLN A 45 -1.26 32.28 -4.79
C GLN A 45 -2.75 32.54 -4.56
N SER A 46 -3.20 32.56 -3.31
CA SER A 46 -4.64 32.43 -3.01
C SER A 46 -5.22 33.69 -2.41
N ALA A 47 -4.64 34.17 -1.31
CA ALA A 47 -5.17 35.31 -0.62
C ALA A 47 -4.09 35.98 0.24
N ARG A 48 -3.94 37.29 0.10
CA ARG A 48 -3.07 38.13 0.94
C ARG A 48 -3.66 38.31 2.34
N HIS A 49 -4.08 37.20 2.97
CA HIS A 49 -4.65 37.15 4.30
C HIS A 49 -4.30 35.85 5.01
N CYS A 50 -4.30 35.88 6.34
CA CYS A 50 -4.09 34.70 7.17
C CYS A 50 -5.11 33.59 6.86
N PRO A 51 -4.69 32.32 6.67
CA PRO A 51 -5.59 31.19 6.48
C PRO A 51 -6.56 30.95 7.65
N ARG A 52 -6.15 31.32 8.88
CA ARG A 52 -6.97 31.11 10.09
C ARG A 52 -7.92 32.26 10.38
N CYS A 53 -7.38 33.46 10.60
CA CYS A 53 -8.15 34.61 11.10
C CYS A 53 -8.54 35.60 10.00
N ARG A 54 -8.12 35.37 8.75
CA ARG A 54 -8.38 36.23 7.58
C ARG A 54 -7.83 37.67 7.71
N SER A 55 -6.93 37.93 8.64
CA SER A 55 -6.24 39.23 8.73
C SER A 55 -5.41 39.49 7.47
N THR A 56 -5.59 40.67 6.86
CA THR A 56 -4.89 41.13 5.64
C THR A 56 -3.55 41.81 5.93
N THR A 57 -3.20 41.97 7.20
CA THR A 57 -1.92 42.56 7.63
C THR A 57 -0.75 41.57 7.56
N LEU A 58 -1.04 40.29 7.36
CA LEU A 58 -0.03 39.23 7.28
C LEU A 58 0.68 39.29 5.93
N THR A 59 2.00 39.47 5.95
CA THR A 59 2.90 39.36 4.80
C THR A 59 3.99 38.33 5.07
N GLU A 60 4.71 37.88 4.03
CA GLU A 60 5.82 36.95 4.20
C GLU A 60 6.91 37.47 5.14
N GLU A 61 7.18 38.78 5.10
CA GLU A 61 8.18 39.45 5.93
C GLU A 61 7.79 39.51 7.40
N THR A 62 6.49 39.49 7.70
CA THR A 62 5.98 39.53 9.07
C THR A 62 5.94 38.17 9.75
N LEU A 63 6.24 37.08 9.04
CA LEU A 63 6.27 35.73 9.60
C LEU A 63 7.48 35.56 10.51
N THR A 64 7.25 35.06 11.73
CA THR A 64 8.32 34.80 12.69
C THR A 64 8.61 33.31 12.77
N THR A 65 9.88 32.96 13.02
CA THR A 65 10.26 31.57 13.30
C THR A 65 9.87 31.21 14.73
N ASN A 66 9.24 30.05 14.95
CA ASN A 66 9.01 29.55 16.30
C ASN A 66 9.98 28.39 16.61
N ALA A 67 11.17 28.74 17.11
CA ALA A 67 12.24 27.78 17.37
C ALA A 67 11.91 26.78 18.48
N VAL A 68 11.04 27.16 19.44
CA VAL A 68 10.63 26.26 20.53
C VAL A 68 9.76 25.14 19.98
N ILE A 69 8.74 25.48 19.19
CA ILE A 69 7.89 24.47 18.55
C ILE A 69 8.65 23.68 17.50
N GLN A 70 9.54 24.31 16.72
CA GLN A 70 10.40 23.59 15.78
C GLN A 70 11.20 22.49 16.50
N ARG A 71 11.90 22.82 17.59
CA ARG A 71 12.64 21.83 18.38
C ARG A 71 11.74 20.73 18.94
N PHE A 72 10.53 21.08 19.37
CA PHE A 72 9.57 20.10 19.86
C PHE A 72 9.18 19.11 18.75
N VAL A 73 8.82 19.60 17.57
CA VAL A 73 8.47 18.77 16.41
C VAL A 73 9.66 17.91 15.98
N ASP A 74 10.85 18.49 15.88
CA ASP A 74 12.06 17.78 15.45
C ASP A 74 12.38 16.57 16.33
N ASN A 75 12.16 16.68 17.64
CA ASN A 75 12.45 15.64 18.62
C ASN A 75 11.26 14.69 18.91
N ALA A 76 10.08 14.98 18.37
CA ALA A 76 8.93 14.11 18.49
C ALA A 76 9.05 12.89 17.56
N GLN A 77 8.54 11.74 18.00
CA GLN A 77 8.51 10.52 17.19
C GLN A 77 7.14 10.33 16.57
N PHE A 78 7.13 10.15 15.25
CA PHE A 78 5.91 9.93 14.47
C PHE A 78 5.94 8.57 13.80
N HIS A 79 4.75 7.99 13.62
CA HIS A 79 4.61 6.89 12.68
C HIS A 79 4.81 7.40 11.26
N CYS A 80 5.50 6.60 10.43
CA CYS A 80 5.53 6.86 8.99
C CYS A 80 4.09 6.93 8.43
N PRO A 81 3.76 7.88 7.53
CA PRO A 81 2.46 7.93 6.86
C PRO A 81 2.10 6.64 6.14
N ASN A 82 3.11 5.89 5.68
CA ASN A 82 2.95 4.59 5.03
C ASN A 82 2.81 3.42 6.02
N LYS A 83 2.43 3.67 7.28
CA LYS A 83 2.18 2.62 8.28
C LYS A 83 1.12 1.62 7.81
N LEU A 84 0.05 2.09 7.17
CA LEU A 84 -1.00 1.23 6.61
C LEU A 84 -0.50 0.35 5.46
N GLN A 85 0.54 0.80 4.75
CA GLN A 85 1.22 0.03 3.71
C GLN A 85 2.27 -0.94 4.28
N GLY A 86 2.43 -0.98 5.60
CA GLY A 86 3.31 -1.93 6.30
C GLY A 86 4.64 -1.34 6.79
N CYS A 87 4.86 -0.03 6.68
CA CYS A 87 6.08 0.56 7.24
C CYS A 87 6.09 0.45 8.78
N PRO A 88 7.06 -0.26 9.40
CA PRO A 88 7.07 -0.45 10.85
C PRO A 88 7.75 0.70 11.61
N VAL A 89 8.40 1.61 10.89
CA VAL A 89 9.34 2.58 11.46
C VAL A 89 8.60 3.74 12.12
N LYS A 90 9.06 4.09 13.33
CA LYS A 90 8.82 5.40 13.93
C LYS A 90 10.04 6.28 13.67
N VAL A 91 9.83 7.48 13.17
CA VAL A 91 10.90 8.42 12.78
C VAL A 91 10.80 9.69 13.61
N LEU A 92 11.94 10.31 13.90
CA LEU A 92 11.97 11.66 14.47
C LEU A 92 11.39 12.65 13.46
N GLY A 93 10.78 13.73 13.94
CA GLY A 93 10.26 14.79 13.08
C GLY A 93 11.33 15.37 12.15
N SER A 94 12.57 15.52 12.64
CA SER A 94 13.71 15.97 11.85
C SER A 94 14.00 15.08 10.64
N ASP A 95 13.77 13.77 10.78
CA ASP A 95 14.12 12.76 9.78
C ASP A 95 12.92 12.38 8.89
N LEU A 96 11.71 12.81 9.25
CA LEU A 96 10.47 12.40 8.61
C LEU A 96 10.45 12.76 7.12
N THR A 97 10.90 13.97 6.76
CA THR A 97 10.96 14.41 5.36
C THR A 97 11.93 13.56 4.55
N GLN A 98 13.08 13.21 5.11
CA GLN A 98 14.04 12.33 4.44
C GLN A 98 13.51 10.91 4.30
N HIS A 99 12.90 10.37 5.36
CA HIS A 99 12.28 9.06 5.34
C HIS A 99 11.16 8.97 4.29
N LYS A 100 10.28 9.97 4.17
CA LYS A 100 9.21 10.00 3.16
C LYS A 100 9.76 9.80 1.74
N LYS A 101 10.91 10.39 1.43
CA LYS A 101 11.56 10.28 0.11
C LYS A 101 12.15 8.90 -0.19
N SER A 102 12.59 8.18 0.84
CA SER A 102 13.27 6.88 0.69
C SER A 102 12.50 5.70 1.29
N CYS A 103 11.25 5.90 1.70
CA CYS A 103 10.44 4.89 2.36
C CYS A 103 10.20 3.70 1.40
N PRO A 104 10.62 2.47 1.76
CA PRO A 104 10.39 1.28 0.92
C PRO A 104 8.91 0.92 0.73
N TYR A 105 8.05 1.48 1.58
CA TYR A 105 6.61 1.28 1.60
C TYR A 105 5.85 2.47 1.02
N SER A 106 6.54 3.42 0.37
CA SER A 106 5.85 4.47 -0.37
C SER A 106 5.05 3.86 -1.54
N PRO A 107 3.95 4.49 -1.97
CA PRO A 107 3.16 4.00 -3.10
C PRO A 107 4.01 3.73 -4.35
N ASP A 108 4.92 4.64 -4.69
CA ASP A 108 5.82 4.49 -5.84
C ASP A 108 6.83 3.35 -5.63
N ALA A 109 7.40 3.22 -4.43
CA ALA A 109 8.35 2.14 -4.14
C ALA A 109 7.68 0.76 -4.23
N LEU A 110 6.46 0.62 -3.69
CA LEU A 110 5.69 -0.63 -3.76
C LEU A 110 5.26 -0.95 -5.19
N LYS A 111 4.81 0.06 -5.95
CA LYS A 111 4.50 -0.09 -7.37
C LYS A 111 5.69 -0.59 -8.16
N ASN A 112 6.85 0.06 -8.01
CA ASN A 112 8.09 -0.34 -8.69
C ASN A 112 8.53 -1.75 -8.30
N GLN A 113 8.42 -2.11 -7.02
CA GLN A 113 8.71 -3.47 -6.55
C GLN A 113 7.78 -4.50 -7.20
N ARG A 114 6.49 -4.22 -7.30
CA ARG A 114 5.52 -5.10 -7.97
C ARG A 114 5.81 -5.25 -9.46
N GLU A 115 6.12 -4.16 -10.17
CA GLU A 115 6.48 -4.20 -11.59
C GLU A 115 7.74 -5.03 -11.85
N GLN A 116 8.78 -4.84 -11.03
CA GLN A 116 9.99 -5.67 -11.07
C GLN A 116 9.65 -7.14 -10.80
N LYS A 117 8.78 -7.40 -9.82
CA LYS A 117 8.37 -8.75 -9.48
C LYS A 117 7.64 -9.44 -10.62
N LEU A 118 6.69 -8.76 -11.25
CA LEU A 118 5.96 -9.28 -12.40
C LEU A 118 6.90 -9.60 -13.57
N ALA A 119 7.86 -8.70 -13.87
CA ALA A 119 8.85 -8.93 -14.92
C ALA A 119 9.72 -10.19 -14.65
N GLU A 120 10.12 -10.43 -13.39
CA GLU A 120 10.82 -11.65 -12.99
C GLU A 120 9.97 -12.91 -13.21
N LEU A 121 8.68 -12.85 -12.83
CA LEU A 121 7.76 -13.98 -12.96
C LEU A 121 7.48 -14.31 -14.43
N GLU A 122 7.29 -13.29 -15.27
CA GLU A 122 7.12 -13.47 -16.71
C GLU A 122 8.33 -14.12 -17.37
N LEU A 123 9.55 -13.72 -16.98
CA LEU A 123 10.77 -14.33 -17.49
C LEU A 123 10.82 -15.83 -17.12
N LYS A 124 10.47 -16.18 -15.88
CA LYS A 124 10.36 -17.58 -15.44
C LYS A 124 9.31 -18.33 -16.25
N LEU A 125 8.14 -17.74 -16.48
CA LEU A 125 7.09 -18.35 -17.28
C LEU A 125 7.58 -18.69 -18.69
N ARG A 126 8.31 -17.77 -19.33
CA ARG A 126 8.90 -17.99 -20.66
C ARG A 126 9.93 -19.12 -20.66
N GLN A 127 10.82 -19.16 -19.66
CA GLN A 127 11.81 -20.22 -19.50
C GLN A 127 11.13 -21.60 -19.39
N TYR A 128 10.20 -21.74 -18.46
CA TYR A 128 9.43 -22.98 -18.28
C TYR A 128 8.68 -23.39 -19.55
N SER A 129 8.09 -22.42 -20.26
CA SER A 129 7.35 -22.70 -21.50
C SER A 129 8.25 -23.19 -22.64
N SER A 130 9.51 -22.77 -22.68
CA SER A 130 10.47 -23.11 -23.76
C SER A 130 11.09 -24.51 -23.63
N GLU A 131 11.16 -25.06 -22.42
CA GLU A 131 11.79 -26.36 -22.17
C GLU A 131 10.98 -27.52 -22.78
N LYS A 132 11.60 -28.37 -23.60
CA LYS A 132 10.91 -29.47 -24.28
C LYS A 132 10.59 -30.66 -23.38
N ILE A 133 11.34 -30.85 -22.29
CA ILE A 133 11.18 -31.98 -21.38
C ILE A 133 10.00 -31.71 -20.45
N ARG A 134 9.15 -32.71 -20.29
CA ARG A 134 7.95 -32.63 -19.46
C ARG A 134 8.09 -33.54 -18.24
N THR A 135 8.11 -32.93 -17.06
CA THR A 135 8.28 -33.62 -15.77
C THR A 135 7.24 -33.15 -14.75
N LYS A 136 7.02 -33.93 -13.70
CA LYS A 136 6.15 -33.55 -12.56
C LYS A 136 6.67 -32.30 -11.83
N GLU A 137 7.98 -32.14 -11.75
CA GLU A 137 8.64 -30.95 -11.18
C GLU A 137 8.27 -29.69 -11.96
N LYS A 138 8.15 -29.80 -13.28
CA LYS A 138 7.70 -28.70 -14.13
C LYS A 138 6.24 -28.33 -13.91
N ASP A 139 5.35 -29.31 -13.73
CA ASP A 139 3.94 -29.07 -13.38
C ASP A 139 3.82 -28.39 -11.99
N ASN A 140 4.63 -28.80 -11.01
CA ASN A 140 4.72 -28.10 -9.72
C ASN A 140 5.22 -26.66 -9.88
N GLY A 141 6.24 -26.44 -10.72
CA GLY A 141 6.76 -25.10 -10.99
C GLY A 141 5.73 -24.16 -11.61
N PHE A 142 4.90 -24.66 -12.55
CA PHE A 142 3.77 -23.89 -13.07
C PHE A 142 2.72 -23.59 -12.00
N TYR A 143 2.45 -24.54 -11.09
CA TYR A 143 1.52 -24.30 -9.99
C TYR A 143 2.03 -23.23 -9.01
N ASP A 144 3.31 -23.28 -8.64
CA ASP A 144 3.94 -22.27 -7.78
C ASP A 144 3.96 -20.90 -8.47
N LEU A 145 4.18 -20.87 -9.79
CA LEU A 145 4.16 -19.64 -10.57
C LEU A 145 2.73 -19.07 -10.68
N ALA A 146 1.72 -19.92 -10.83
CA ALA A 146 0.32 -19.50 -10.80
C ALA A 146 -0.05 -18.84 -9.46
N LYS A 147 0.39 -19.41 -8.34
CA LYS A 147 0.21 -18.80 -7.01
C LYS A 147 0.88 -17.44 -6.90
N ALA A 148 2.11 -17.33 -7.42
CA ALA A 148 2.85 -16.07 -7.39
C ALA A 148 2.13 -14.99 -8.21
N PHE A 149 1.67 -15.31 -9.42
CA PHE A 149 0.89 -14.37 -10.24
C PHE A 149 -0.46 -14.01 -9.62
N HIS A 150 -1.18 -14.98 -9.02
CA HIS A 150 -2.43 -14.72 -8.30
C HIS A 150 -2.22 -13.72 -7.15
N LYS A 151 -1.15 -13.88 -6.35
CA LYS A 151 -0.79 -12.95 -5.27
C LYS A 151 -0.49 -11.53 -5.77
N GLU A 152 0.08 -11.40 -6.96
CA GLU A 152 0.36 -10.12 -7.60
C GLU A 152 -0.83 -9.60 -8.43
N HIS A 153 -2.01 -10.22 -8.31
CA HIS A 153 -3.23 -9.91 -9.07
C HIS A 153 -3.06 -9.92 -10.60
N ALA A 154 -2.15 -10.77 -11.09
CA ALA A 154 -1.88 -11.00 -12.52
C ALA A 154 -2.62 -12.28 -12.96
N TYR A 155 -3.95 -12.17 -13.07
CA TYR A 155 -4.83 -13.34 -13.21
C TYR A 155 -4.70 -14.05 -14.55
N ASP A 156 -4.38 -13.34 -15.63
CA ASP A 156 -4.23 -13.94 -16.96
C ASP A 156 -2.99 -14.83 -17.06
N GLU A 157 -1.87 -14.37 -16.49
CA GLU A 157 -0.64 -15.14 -16.37
C GLU A 157 -0.83 -16.33 -15.42
N ALA A 158 -1.59 -16.16 -14.33
CA ALA A 158 -1.94 -17.24 -13.43
C ALA A 158 -2.76 -18.33 -14.16
N ARG A 159 -3.80 -17.94 -14.92
CA ARG A 159 -4.58 -18.85 -15.77
C ARG A 159 -3.70 -19.54 -16.81
N GLN A 160 -2.77 -18.82 -17.43
CA GLN A 160 -1.83 -19.38 -18.39
C GLN A 160 -0.97 -20.47 -17.74
N CYS A 161 -0.44 -20.21 -16.54
CA CYS A 161 0.32 -21.21 -15.78
C CYS A 161 -0.52 -22.46 -15.49
N LEU A 162 -1.75 -22.30 -15.01
CA LEU A 162 -2.65 -23.43 -14.70
C LEU A 162 -2.98 -24.28 -15.93
N LYS A 163 -3.17 -23.66 -17.10
CA LYS A 163 -3.41 -24.38 -18.37
C LYS A 163 -2.22 -25.23 -18.83
N MET A 164 -0.99 -24.84 -18.46
CA MET A 164 0.24 -25.54 -18.85
C MET A 164 0.51 -26.80 -18.02
N ILE A 165 0.01 -26.86 -16.79
CA ILE A 165 0.03 -28.05 -15.94
C ILE A 165 -0.75 -29.14 -16.68
N LYS A 166 -0.21 -30.35 -16.93
CA LYS A 166 -1.04 -31.48 -17.42
C LYS A 166 -0.79 -32.74 -16.60
N GLY A 167 -1.85 -33.42 -16.18
CA GLY A 167 -1.79 -34.54 -15.23
C GLY A 167 -2.07 -34.13 -13.78
N MET A 168 -1.97 -32.83 -13.45
CA MET A 168 -2.43 -32.27 -12.16
C MET A 168 -3.64 -31.31 -12.30
N GLN A 169 -4.19 -31.13 -13.50
CA GLN A 169 -5.28 -30.16 -13.77
C GLN A 169 -6.54 -30.39 -12.92
N ASN A 170 -6.80 -31.65 -12.55
CA ASN A 170 -7.95 -32.05 -11.74
C ASN A 170 -7.57 -32.31 -10.27
N VAL A 171 -6.39 -31.87 -9.84
CA VAL A 171 -5.98 -31.96 -8.44
C VAL A 171 -6.68 -30.87 -7.66
N PHE A 172 -7.21 -31.23 -6.49
CA PHE A 172 -7.93 -30.36 -5.57
C PHE A 172 -7.31 -28.95 -5.46
N ASN A 173 -6.03 -28.87 -5.08
CA ASN A 173 -5.31 -27.60 -4.90
C ASN A 173 -5.20 -26.72 -6.17
N VAL A 174 -5.17 -27.33 -7.36
CA VAL A 174 -5.08 -26.63 -8.65
C VAL A 174 -6.43 -26.03 -9.01
N MET A 175 -7.50 -26.82 -8.83
CA MET A 175 -8.86 -26.36 -9.08
C MET A 175 -9.28 -25.29 -8.06
N THR A 176 -8.96 -25.44 -6.78
CA THR A 176 -9.25 -24.43 -5.75
C THR A 176 -8.58 -23.10 -6.08
N LEU A 177 -7.30 -23.13 -6.50
CA LEU A 177 -6.60 -21.91 -6.94
C LEU A 177 -7.27 -21.30 -8.18
N SER A 178 -7.71 -22.13 -9.14
CA SER A 178 -8.46 -21.65 -10.31
C SER A 178 -9.76 -20.96 -9.91
N ALA A 179 -10.52 -21.52 -8.96
CA ALA A 179 -11.77 -20.93 -8.48
C ALA A 179 -11.53 -19.58 -7.79
N HIS A 180 -10.49 -19.49 -6.94
CA HIS A 180 -10.09 -18.23 -6.30
C HIS A 180 -9.71 -17.15 -7.32
N ILE A 181 -8.96 -17.50 -8.37
CA ILE A 181 -8.61 -16.56 -9.43
C ILE A 181 -9.87 -16.01 -10.10
N GLU A 182 -10.83 -16.87 -10.45
CA GLU A 182 -12.08 -16.41 -11.07
C GLU A 182 -12.90 -15.55 -10.10
N GLN A 183 -12.96 -15.91 -8.82
CA GLN A 183 -13.67 -15.13 -7.79
C GLN A 183 -13.06 -13.72 -7.63
N ASP A 184 -11.73 -13.63 -7.51
CA ASP A 184 -11.02 -12.36 -7.32
C ASP A 184 -10.99 -11.49 -8.59
N ASP A 185 -11.15 -12.11 -9.77
CA ASP A 185 -11.33 -11.42 -11.07
C ASP A 185 -12.81 -11.05 -11.34
N GLY A 186 -13.71 -11.28 -10.37
CA GLY A 186 -15.13 -10.94 -10.45
C GLY A 186 -15.98 -11.87 -11.32
N GLN A 187 -15.45 -13.04 -11.69
CA GLN A 187 -16.11 -14.07 -12.49
C GLN A 187 -16.81 -15.11 -11.58
N TYR A 188 -17.74 -14.64 -10.75
CA TYR A 188 -18.35 -15.46 -9.68
C TYR A 188 -19.07 -16.72 -10.20
N ASP A 189 -19.77 -16.65 -11.34
CA ASP A 189 -20.46 -17.81 -11.91
C ASP A 189 -19.47 -18.93 -12.25
N LYS A 190 -18.34 -18.58 -12.88
CA LYS A 190 -17.27 -19.54 -13.20
C LYS A 190 -16.63 -20.09 -11.94
N ALA A 191 -16.36 -19.24 -10.95
CA ALA A 191 -15.82 -19.67 -9.67
C ALA A 191 -16.74 -20.70 -9.00
N LEU A 192 -18.06 -20.45 -8.99
CA LEU A 192 -19.06 -21.33 -8.41
C LEU A 192 -19.18 -22.67 -9.15
N GLU A 193 -19.13 -22.66 -10.48
CA GLU A 193 -19.07 -23.88 -11.29
C GLU A 193 -17.87 -24.74 -10.90
N ILE A 194 -16.68 -24.12 -10.78
CA ILE A 194 -15.46 -24.83 -10.38
C ILE A 194 -15.59 -25.36 -8.95
N TYR A 195 -16.03 -24.55 -7.98
CA TYR A 195 -16.21 -25.00 -6.59
C TYR A 195 -17.18 -26.17 -6.48
N THR A 196 -18.27 -26.15 -7.26
CA THR A 196 -19.24 -27.24 -7.30
C THR A 196 -18.60 -28.53 -7.82
N ASP A 197 -17.83 -28.45 -8.90
CA ASP A 197 -17.11 -29.60 -9.45
C ASP A 197 -16.08 -30.17 -8.44
N ILE A 198 -15.36 -29.31 -7.71
CA ILE A 198 -14.42 -29.76 -6.68
C ILE A 198 -15.16 -30.43 -5.52
N TYR A 199 -16.28 -29.86 -5.07
CA TYR A 199 -17.06 -30.41 -3.96
C TYR A 199 -17.55 -31.83 -4.24
N LEU A 200 -18.04 -32.07 -5.47
CA LEU A 200 -18.48 -33.39 -5.93
C LEU A 200 -17.32 -34.39 -5.99
N LYS A 201 -16.11 -33.94 -6.32
CA LYS A 201 -14.89 -34.76 -6.44
C LYS A 201 -14.11 -34.92 -5.12
N ALA A 202 -14.45 -34.16 -4.07
CA ALA A 202 -13.76 -34.17 -2.80
C ALA A 202 -13.83 -35.56 -2.13
N LYS A 203 -12.67 -36.05 -1.66
CA LYS A 203 -12.51 -37.41 -1.12
C LYS A 203 -12.69 -37.47 0.40
N SER A 204 -12.72 -36.33 1.07
CA SER A 204 -12.88 -36.24 2.52
C SER A 204 -13.83 -35.11 2.92
N ASN A 205 -14.45 -35.24 4.09
CA ASN A 205 -15.26 -34.16 4.66
C ASN A 205 -14.41 -32.93 5.00
N LEU A 206 -13.13 -33.11 5.33
CA LEU A 206 -12.20 -32.01 5.57
C LEU A 206 -12.05 -31.13 4.33
N GLN A 207 -11.83 -31.73 3.16
CA GLN A 207 -11.74 -31.02 1.88
C GLN A 207 -13.02 -30.24 1.55
N ARG A 208 -14.18 -30.82 1.85
CA ARG A 208 -15.47 -30.14 1.65
C ARG A 208 -15.65 -28.95 2.58
N ILE A 209 -15.22 -29.08 3.85
CA ILE A 209 -15.27 -27.99 4.84
C ILE A 209 -14.34 -26.85 4.41
N GLU A 210 -13.10 -27.17 4.01
CA GLU A 210 -12.14 -26.18 3.49
C GLU A 210 -12.71 -25.41 2.29
N LEU A 211 -13.43 -26.09 1.38
CA LEU A 211 -14.11 -25.45 0.25
C LEU A 211 -15.22 -24.49 0.68
N LEU A 212 -16.08 -24.92 1.59
CA LEU A 212 -17.21 -24.11 2.05
C LEU A 212 -16.75 -22.83 2.76
N LEU A 213 -15.62 -22.90 3.46
CA LEU A 213 -14.97 -21.73 4.06
C LEU A 213 -14.32 -20.81 3.03
N ALA A 214 -13.89 -21.36 1.88
CA ALA A 214 -13.24 -20.61 0.81
C ALA A 214 -14.23 -19.94 -0.17
N SER A 215 -15.43 -20.49 -0.30
CA SER A 215 -16.49 -19.99 -1.21
C SER A 215 -17.41 -18.93 -0.60
N GLY A 216 -17.32 -18.68 0.71
CA GLY A 216 -18.12 -17.69 1.44
C GLY A 216 -17.37 -16.38 1.65
#